data_AF-A0A849DPE4-F1
#
_entry.id   AF-A0A849DPE4-F1
#
_cell.length_a   1.000
_cell.length_b   1.000
_cell.length_c   1.000
_cell.angle_alpha   90.00
_cell.angle_beta   90.00
_cell.angle_gamma   90.00
#
_symmetry.space_group_name_H-M   'P 1'
#
loop_
_entity.id
_entity.type
_entity.pdbx_description
1 polymer ?
#
loop_
_entity_poly.entity_id
_entity_poly.type
_entity_poly.pdbx_seq_one_letter_code
_entity_poly.pdbx_strand_id
1 'polypeptide(L)' 'MSTAEGPPGRARRSSFCESTACIEVERTGAGVRIWDSSSPDSAGLVISVQEWDRFLCGLRAAGPVRG' A
#
# COMPACT_ATOMS: atom_id res chain seq x y z
N MET A 1 -0.90 -21.13 -21.64
CA MET A 1 -0.28 -20.60 -20.40
C MET A 1 -1.01 -19.30 -20.07
N SER A 2 -2.00 -19.35 -19.18
CA SER A 2 -2.70 -18.15 -18.69
C SER A 2 -2.66 -18.21 -17.17
N THR A 3 -1.76 -17.42 -16.59
CA THR A 3 -1.67 -17.22 -15.15
C THR A 3 -2.94 -16.50 -14.69
N ALA A 4 -3.72 -17.17 -13.86
CA ALA A 4 -4.89 -16.60 -13.21
C ALA A 4 -4.43 -15.61 -12.14
N GLU A 5 -4.45 -14.32 -12.47
CA GLU A 5 -4.38 -13.24 -11.50
C GLU A 5 -5.81 -12.98 -11.01
N GLY A 6 -6.08 -13.25 -9.73
CA GLY A 6 -7.37 -12.92 -9.13
C GLY A 6 -7.63 -11.40 -9.20
N PRO A 7 -8.89 -10.93 -9.09
CA PRO A 7 -9.16 -9.50 -9.10
C PRO A 7 -8.38 -8.83 -7.95
N PRO A 8 -7.58 -7.78 -8.21
CA PRO A 8 -6.77 -7.16 -7.18
C PRO A 8 -7.69 -6.70 -6.05
N GLY A 9 -7.38 -7.16 -4.83
CA GLY A 9 -8.14 -6.86 -3.64
C GLY A 9 -8.31 -5.35 -3.51
N ARG A 10 -9.56 -4.89 -3.59
CA ARG A 10 -9.95 -3.47 -3.66
C ARG A 10 -9.12 -2.61 -2.70
N ALA A 11 -8.28 -1.73 -3.26
CA ALA A 11 -7.54 -0.72 -2.49
C ALA A 11 -8.49 0.04 -1.55
N ARG A 12 -8.13 0.13 -0.27
CA ARG A 12 -8.94 0.83 0.73
C ARG A 12 -8.41 2.24 0.89
N ARG A 13 -9.05 3.20 0.24
CA ARG A 13 -8.76 4.64 0.39
C ARG A 13 -8.97 5.07 1.84
N SER A 14 -8.01 5.81 2.39
CA SER A 14 -8.11 6.41 3.72
C SER A 14 -9.19 7.49 3.77
N SER A 15 -9.95 7.57 4.87
CA SER A 15 -10.95 8.62 5.11
C SER A 15 -10.33 10.00 5.35
N PHE A 16 -9.03 10.07 5.65
CA PHE A 16 -8.26 11.31 5.78
C PHE A 16 -7.74 11.84 4.44
N CYS A 17 -8.02 11.15 3.33
CA CYS A 17 -7.62 11.64 2.03
C CYS A 17 -8.60 12.72 1.57
N GLU A 18 -8.30 13.97 1.92
CA GLU A 18 -9.12 15.14 1.58
C GLU A 18 -8.91 15.64 0.13
N SER A 19 -7.81 15.23 -0.54
CA SER A 19 -7.47 15.69 -1.90
C SER A 19 -7.47 14.54 -2.93
N THR A 20 -7.40 14.90 -4.21
CA THR A 20 -7.38 13.97 -5.36
C THR A 20 -6.15 13.06 -5.42
N ALA A 21 -5.15 13.28 -4.56
CA ALA A 21 -3.95 12.48 -4.44
C ALA A 21 -3.86 11.83 -3.05
N CYS A 22 -3.91 10.50 -3.02
CA CYS A 22 -3.76 9.67 -1.83
C CYS A 22 -2.59 8.73 -2.05
N ILE A 23 -1.87 8.41 -0.97
CA ILE A 23 -1.06 7.20 -0.96
C ILE A 23 -1.99 6.02 -0.71
N GLU A 24 -2.08 5.12 -1.68
CA GLU A 24 -2.83 3.86 -1.58
C GLU A 24 -1.87 2.69 -1.38
N VAL A 25 -2.37 1.66 -0.69
CA VAL A 25 -1.60 0.46 -0.34
C VAL A 25 -2.45 -0.78 -0.62
N GLU A 26 -1.87 -1.78 -1.29
CA GLU A 26 -2.53 -3.05 -1.58
C GLU A 26 -1.58 -4.23 -1.39
N ARG A 27 -2.13 -5.38 -1.00
CA ARG A 27 -1.39 -6.65 -1.00
C ARG A 27 -1.55 -7.30 -2.38
N THR A 28 -0.43 -7.69 -2.96
CA THR A 28 -0.33 -8.37 -4.26
C THR A 28 0.36 -9.72 -4.08
N GLY A 29 0.44 -10.53 -5.14
CA GLY A 29 1.24 -11.76 -5.13
C GLY A 29 2.75 -11.51 -4.96
N ALA A 30 3.23 -10.31 -5.30
CA ALA A 30 4.65 -9.94 -5.22
C ALA A 30 5.04 -9.28 -3.88
N GLY A 31 4.07 -8.88 -3.06
CA GLY A 31 4.32 -8.18 -1.79
C GLY A 31 3.26 -7.13 -1.50
N VAL A 32 3.68 -6.01 -0.92
CA VAL A 32 2.84 -4.84 -0.67
C VAL A 32 3.22 -3.74 -1.65
N ARG A 33 2.25 -3.29 -2.45
CA ARG A 33 2.43 -2.17 -3.38
C ARG A 33 1.91 -0.90 -2.73
N ILE A 34 2.67 0.18 -2.87
CA ILE A 34 2.40 1.52 -2.37
C ILE A 34 2.48 2.48 -3.56
N TRP A 35 1.44 3.27 -3.82
CA TRP A 35 1.44 4.20 -4.95
C TRP A 35 0.63 5.47 -4.67
N ASP A 36 0.91 6.49 -5.47
CA ASP A 36 0.14 7.73 -5.48
C ASP A 36 -1.08 7.58 -6.43
N SER A 37 -2.29 7.74 -5.89
CA SER A 37 -3.53 7.61 -6.64
C SER A 37 -3.71 8.67 -7.74
N SER A 38 -2.98 9.79 -7.67
CA SER A 38 -2.96 10.81 -8.74
C SER A 38 -2.16 10.35 -9.97
N SER A 39 -1.37 9.29 -9.83
CA SER A 39 -0.58 8.66 -10.89
C SER A 39 -0.95 7.18 -11.03
N PRO A 40 -2.17 6.85 -11.49
CA PRO A 40 -2.69 5.48 -11.49
C PRO A 40 -1.88 4.50 -12.35
N ASP A 41 -1.21 5.00 -13.38
CA ASP A 41 -0.36 4.19 -14.27
C ASP A 41 1.05 3.97 -13.73
N SER A 42 1.39 4.55 -12.57
CA SER A 42 2.67 4.33 -11.92
C SER A 42 2.78 2.88 -11.44
N ALA A 43 3.94 2.26 -11.68
CA ALA A 43 4.24 0.92 -11.15
C ALA A 43 4.11 0.86 -9.62
N GLY A 44 4.28 1.99 -8.93
CA GLY A 44 4.30 2.05 -7.47
C GLY A 44 5.56 1.39 -6.89
N LEU A 45 5.78 1.61 -5.60
CA LEU A 45 6.83 0.92 -4.86
C LEU A 45 6.29 -0.43 -4.39
N VAL A 46 6.94 -1.52 -4.79
CA VAL A 46 6.63 -2.87 -4.28
C VAL A 46 7.70 -3.26 -3.27
N ILE A 47 7.27 -3.57 -2.05
CA ILE A 47 8.14 -4.11 -1.00
C ILE A 47 7.66 -5.49 -0.58
N SER A 48 8.57 -6.32 -0.08
CA SER A 48 8.20 -7.64 0.40
C SER A 48 7.27 -7.57 1.60
N VAL A 49 6.49 -8.63 1.83
CA VAL A 49 5.65 -8.74 3.03
C VAL A 49 6.48 -8.62 4.32
N GLN A 50 7.69 -9.18 4.31
CA GLN A 50 8.60 -9.18 5.47
C GLN A 50 9.07 -7.76 5.81
N GLU A 51 9.43 -6.97 4.79
CA GLU A 51 9.81 -5.56 4.97
C GLU A 51 8.62 -4.72 5.47
N TRP A 52 7.42 -4.96 4.92
CA TRP A 52 6.21 -4.29 5.37
C TRP A 52 5.90 -4.58 6.83
N ASP A 53 6.02 -5.85 7.26
CA ASP A 53 5.79 -6.22 8.66
C ASP A 53 6.82 -5.59 9.59
N ARG A 54 8.10 -5.52 9.16
CA ARG A 54 9.15 -4.81 9.90
C ARG A 54 8.86 -3.32 10.03
N PHE A 55 8.40 -2.68 8.96
CA PHE A 55 7.96 -1.29 8.97
C PHE A 55 6.82 -1.06 9.98
N LEU A 56 5.78 -1.90 9.94
CA LEU A 56 4.66 -1.81 10.89
C LEU A 56 5.09 -2.02 12.35
N CYS A 57 6.03 -2.93 12.60
CA CYS A 57 6.60 -3.13 13.93
C CYS A 57 7.32 -1.87 14.43
N GLY A 58 8.10 -1.21 13.57
CA GLY A 58 8.75 0.06 13.89
C GLY A 58 7.75 1.16 14.24
N LEU A 59 6.67 1.31 13.47
CA LEU A 59 5.62 2.29 13.75
C LEU A 59 4.92 2.06 15.10
N ARG A 60 4.61 0.80 15.43
CA ARG A 60 3.98 0.45 16.71
C ARG A 60 4.90 0.75 17.89
N ALA A 61 6.20 0.51 17.73
CA ALA A 61 7.20 0.81 18.76
C ALA A 61 7.38 2.32 18.98
N ALA A 62 7.23 3.13 17.91
CA ALA A 62 7.34 4.59 18.00
C ALA A 62 6.16 5.26 18.75
N GLY A 63 5.04 4.55 18.93
CA GLY A 63 3.82 5.12 19.51
C GLY A 63 3.07 6.04 18.55
N PRO A 64 1.93 6.60 18.96
CA PRO A 64 1.16 7.51 18.11
C PRO A 64 1.97 8.78 17.80
N VAL A 65 2.08 9.11 16.52
CA VAL A 65 2.60 10.41 16.08
C VAL A 65 1.62 11.47 16.57
N ARG A 66 2.03 12.28 17.56
CA ARG A 66 1.28 13.45 18.00
C ARG A 66 1.51 14.57 16.99
N GLY A 67 0.52 14.78 16.13
CA GLY A 67 0.36 16.02 15.36
C GLY A 67 -0.27 17.11 16.21
#